data_AF-A0A2G5B9K0-F1
#
_entry.id   AF-A0A2G5B9K0-F1
#
_cell.length_a   1.000
_cell.length_b   1.000
_cell.length_c   1.000
_cell.angle_alpha   90.00
_cell.angle_beta   90.00
_cell.angle_gamma   90.00
#
_symmetry.space_group_name_H-M   'P 1'
#
loop_
_entity.id
_entity.type
_entity.pdbx_description
1 polymer ?
#
loop_
_entity_poly.entity_id
_entity_poly.type
_entity_poly.pdbx_seq_one_letter_code
_entity_poly.pdbx_strand_id
1 'polypeptide(L)'
;MVNLGVLSGLSWRASLGAARKAIVQRQISTGNREVSGSLRGHRQEFASDLTGQIIRKDNGMVSRSVSVLHGDAVKAYGRLNRILAENDIRRELKLRERYEKPTYKRQRLRRESHARRFKDEVRRKVHLIYRMSRWGL
;
A
#
# COMPACT_ATOMS: atom_id res chain seq x y z
N MET A 1 -13.64 -46.82 -60.68
CA MET A 1 -14.10 -46.23 -59.40
C MET A 1 -13.28 -44.95 -59.23
N VAL A 2 -13.73 -43.72 -59.56
CA VAL A 2 -14.87 -42.92 -59.02
C VAL A 2 -14.79 -42.92 -57.48
N ASN A 3 -14.70 -41.82 -56.71
CA ASN A 3 -15.02 -40.40 -56.93
C ASN A 3 -14.21 -39.51 -55.95
N LEU A 4 -14.23 -38.21 -56.24
CA LEU A 4 -13.72 -37.05 -55.50
C LEU A 4 -14.41 -36.76 -54.16
N GLY A 5 -13.72 -36.01 -53.28
CA GLY A 5 -14.27 -35.25 -52.14
C GLY A 5 -13.14 -34.43 -51.50
N VAL A 6 -12.76 -33.24 -52.01
CA VAL A 6 -13.41 -31.92 -51.88
C VAL A 6 -13.36 -31.33 -50.46
N LEU A 7 -12.37 -30.45 -50.28
CA LEU A 7 -12.42 -29.07 -49.75
C LEU A 7 -13.44 -28.72 -48.65
N SER A 8 -12.94 -28.26 -47.49
CA SER A 8 -13.44 -27.10 -46.73
C SER A 8 -12.42 -26.76 -45.62
N GLY A 9 -12.05 -25.53 -45.30
CA GLY A 9 -12.34 -24.21 -45.86
C GLY A 9 -11.52 -23.17 -45.07
N LEU A 10 -10.80 -22.30 -45.78
CA LEU A 10 -10.53 -20.95 -45.28
C LEU A 10 -11.87 -20.22 -45.23
N SER A 11 -12.18 -19.56 -44.11
CA SER A 11 -13.24 -18.55 -44.09
C SER A 11 -12.83 -17.39 -43.21
N TRP A 12 -12.72 -16.25 -43.88
CA TRP A 12 -12.64 -14.91 -43.32
C TRP A 12 -13.99 -14.51 -42.72
N ARG A 13 -13.99 -13.82 -41.58
CA ARG A 13 -15.00 -12.81 -41.21
C ARG A 13 -14.37 -11.90 -40.16
N ALA A 14 -13.97 -10.67 -40.53
CA ALA A 14 -14.83 -9.48 -40.57
C ALA A 14 -15.31 -9.13 -39.14
N SER A 15 -14.64 -8.19 -38.45
CA SER A 15 -14.82 -6.73 -38.55
C SER A 15 -16.04 -6.23 -37.77
N LEU A 16 -15.90 -4.98 -37.31
CA LEU A 16 -16.91 -4.13 -36.64
C LEU A 16 -17.08 -4.48 -35.15
N GLY A 17 -16.97 -3.54 -34.23
CA GLY A 17 -17.19 -2.11 -34.34
C GLY A 17 -18.06 -1.70 -33.17
N ALA A 18 -17.65 -0.63 -32.50
CA ALA A 18 -18.35 0.12 -31.48
C ALA A 18 -19.88 0.04 -31.50
N ALA A 19 -20.50 -0.21 -30.34
CA ALA A 19 -21.81 0.36 -29.97
C ALA A 19 -22.16 -0.09 -28.54
N ARG A 20 -22.11 0.82 -27.56
CA ARG A 20 -23.17 1.78 -27.21
C ARG A 20 -24.14 1.20 -26.18
N LYS A 21 -24.09 1.83 -25.00
CA LYS A 21 -25.25 2.31 -24.21
C LYS A 21 -26.46 1.38 -24.16
N ALA A 22 -26.61 0.64 -23.06
CA ALA A 22 -27.93 0.46 -22.45
C ALA A 22 -28.23 1.77 -21.71
N ILE A 23 -29.15 2.65 -22.12
CA ILE A 23 -30.61 2.49 -22.19
C ILE A 23 -31.15 1.84 -20.92
N VAL A 24 -31.31 2.66 -19.89
CA VAL A 24 -32.43 2.55 -18.96
C VAL A 24 -33.05 3.94 -18.86
N GLN A 25 -34.06 4.19 -19.69
CA GLN A 25 -35.07 5.20 -19.41
C GLN A 25 -36.09 4.56 -18.47
N ARG A 26 -36.33 5.17 -17.32
CA ARG A 26 -37.70 5.29 -16.80
C ARG A 26 -37.87 6.60 -16.05
N GLN A 27 -38.86 7.36 -16.51
CA GLN A 27 -39.26 8.68 -16.06
C GLN A 27 -39.94 8.64 -14.69
N ILE A 28 -39.62 9.65 -13.87
CA ILE A 28 -40.51 10.57 -13.13
C ILE A 28 -41.68 9.95 -12.34
N SER A 29 -41.67 10.13 -11.02
CA SER A 29 -42.78 10.76 -10.30
C SER A 29 -42.41 11.12 -8.86
N THR A 30 -42.92 12.29 -8.50
CA THR A 30 -43.02 12.94 -7.20
C THR A 30 -43.40 12.01 -6.05
N GLY A 31 -42.78 12.20 -4.89
CA GLY A 31 -43.21 11.56 -3.65
C GLY A 31 -42.51 12.16 -2.45
N ASN A 32 -43.14 13.17 -1.85
CA ASN A 32 -42.88 13.59 -0.49
C ASN A 32 -42.99 12.35 0.42
N ARG A 33 -41.89 11.95 1.06
CA ARG A 33 -41.89 10.98 2.16
C ARG A 33 -41.05 11.55 3.28
N GLU A 34 -41.72 12.24 4.18
CA GLU A 34 -41.26 12.35 5.56
C GLU A 34 -41.05 10.92 6.09
N VAL A 35 -39.82 10.57 6.39
CA VAL A 35 -39.51 9.43 7.25
C VAL A 35 -38.81 9.97 8.47
N SER A 36 -39.64 10.21 9.47
CA SER A 36 -39.33 10.25 10.89
C SER A 36 -38.56 8.99 11.29
N GLY A 37 -37.23 9.04 11.18
CA GLY A 37 -36.30 8.00 11.61
C GLY A 37 -35.27 8.58 12.57
N SER A 38 -35.28 8.09 13.81
CA SER A 38 -34.53 8.56 15.00
C SER A 38 -33.22 9.35 14.76
N LEU A 39 -33.15 10.55 15.34
CA LEU A 39 -31.94 11.36 15.48
C LEU A 39 -30.86 10.75 16.42
N ARG A 40 -30.93 9.45 16.72
CA ARG A 40 -29.94 8.73 17.54
C ARG A 40 -29.04 7.77 16.75
N GLY A 41 -29.42 7.38 15.52
CA GLY A 41 -28.60 6.49 14.67
C GLY A 41 -27.52 7.22 13.86
N HIS A 42 -27.84 8.39 13.32
CA HIS A 42 -26.94 9.12 12.40
C HIS A 42 -25.68 9.70 13.06
N ARG A 43 -25.63 9.78 14.40
CA ARG A 43 -24.45 10.31 15.10
C ARG A 43 -23.29 9.31 15.14
N GLN A 44 -23.58 8.01 15.07
CA GLN A 44 -22.55 6.97 15.14
C GLN A 44 -21.91 6.69 13.77
N GLU A 45 -22.71 6.76 12.69
CA GLU A 45 -22.24 6.55 11.32
C GLU A 45 -21.35 7.70 10.80
N PHE A 46 -21.67 8.94 11.19
CA PHE A 46 -20.87 10.11 10.82
C PHE A 46 -19.45 10.09 11.41
N ALA A 47 -19.27 9.49 12.59
CA ALA A 47 -17.97 9.39 13.23
C ALA A 47 -17.07 8.37 12.53
N SER A 48 -17.63 7.24 12.06
CA SER A 48 -16.87 6.23 11.31
C SER A 48 -16.48 6.72 9.91
N ASP A 49 -17.34 7.48 9.24
CA ASP A 49 -17.08 7.95 7.87
C ASP A 49 -15.97 9.00 7.79
N LEU A 50 -15.82 9.84 8.82
CA LEU A 50 -14.71 10.78 8.93
C LEU A 50 -13.36 10.07 9.18
N THR A 51 -13.36 8.93 9.88
CA THR A 51 -12.14 8.12 9.99
C THR A 51 -11.73 7.48 8.66
N GLY A 52 -12.70 7.14 7.80
CA GLY A 52 -12.47 6.59 6.46
C GLY A 52 -12.05 7.63 5.43
N GLN A 53 -12.52 8.87 5.55
CA GLN A 53 -12.21 9.96 4.60
C GLN A 53 -10.83 10.59 4.80
N ILE A 54 -10.30 10.64 6.03
CA ILE A 54 -8.93 11.12 6.30
C ILE A 54 -7.88 10.20 5.65
N ILE A 55 -8.20 8.91 5.47
CA ILE A 55 -7.26 7.92 4.91
C ILE A 55 -7.02 8.14 3.40
N ARG A 56 -7.89 8.89 2.69
CA ARG A 56 -7.91 8.91 1.21
C ARG A 56 -7.56 10.22 0.53
N LYS A 57 -7.27 11.30 1.27
CA LYS A 57 -6.97 12.60 0.65
C LYS A 57 -5.53 13.02 0.96
N ASP A 58 -4.71 13.01 -0.08
CA ASP A 58 -3.36 13.58 -0.19
C ASP A 58 -2.20 12.62 0.13
N ASN A 59 -1.64 12.03 -0.93
CA ASN A 59 -0.50 11.09 -0.95
C ASN A 59 0.83 11.62 -0.35
N GLY A 60 0.84 12.79 0.32
CA GLY A 60 1.97 13.33 1.07
C GLY A 60 1.81 13.31 2.59
N MET A 61 0.57 13.26 3.11
CA MET A 61 0.30 13.28 4.56
C MET A 61 0.25 11.88 5.19
N VAL A 62 0.08 10.83 4.38
CA VAL A 62 -0.24 9.47 4.85
C VAL A 62 0.99 8.68 5.34
N SER A 63 2.23 9.07 5.01
CA SER A 63 3.42 8.28 5.38
C SER A 63 3.94 8.52 6.80
N ARG A 64 3.54 9.62 7.46
CA ARG A 64 4.03 10.02 8.81
C ARG A 64 2.92 10.44 9.77
N SER A 65 1.67 10.15 9.44
CA SER A 65 0.52 10.35 10.31
C SER A 65 0.02 8.98 10.79
N VAL A 66 -0.38 8.91 12.06
CA VAL A 66 -0.94 7.69 12.66
C VAL A 66 -2.23 8.06 13.36
N SER A 67 -3.33 7.39 13.01
CA SER A 67 -4.61 7.59 13.69
C SER A 67 -4.57 7.00 15.11
N VAL A 68 -5.17 7.75 16.04
CA VAL A 68 -5.38 7.26 17.41
C VAL A 68 -6.62 6.39 17.41
N LEU A 69 -6.44 5.10 17.71
CA LEU A 69 -7.53 4.13 17.79
C LEU A 69 -7.95 3.98 19.25
N HIS A 70 -9.24 3.96 19.51
CA HIS A 70 -9.83 3.74 20.85
C HIS A 70 -9.31 4.68 21.96
N GLY A 71 -8.91 5.91 21.59
CA GLY A 71 -8.37 6.89 22.54
C GLY A 71 -6.97 6.57 23.08
N ASP A 72 -6.34 5.48 22.63
CA ASP A 72 -5.02 5.07 23.11
C ASP A 72 -3.89 5.80 22.35
N ALA A 73 -3.60 7.01 22.81
CA ALA A 73 -2.55 7.86 22.26
C ALA A 73 -1.14 7.25 22.41
N VAL A 74 -0.89 6.48 23.47
CA VAL A 74 0.41 5.88 23.75
C VAL A 74 0.76 4.85 22.68
N LYS A 75 -0.18 3.96 22.34
CA LYS A 75 0.02 2.99 21.25
C LYS A 75 0.15 3.65 19.89
N ALA A 76 -0.58 4.74 19.64
CA ALA A 76 -0.44 5.50 18.39
C ALA A 76 0.95 6.16 18.28
N TYR A 77 1.45 6.73 19.37
CA TYR A 77 2.79 7.33 19.43
C TYR A 77 3.90 6.29 19.27
N GLY A 78 3.76 5.10 19.88
CA GLY A 78 4.68 3.99 19.68
C GLY A 78 4.75 3.53 18.22
N ARG A 79 3.60 3.43 17.55
CA ARG A 79 3.51 3.14 16.11
C ARG A 79 4.19 4.22 15.28
N LEU A 80 3.92 5.50 15.57
CA LEU A 80 4.57 6.62 14.89
C LEU A 80 6.09 6.57 15.04
N ASN A 81 6.60 6.33 16.25
CA ASN A 81 8.03 6.21 16.51
C ASN A 81 8.68 5.10 15.69
N ARG A 82 8.01 3.96 15.55
CA ARG A 82 8.48 2.86 14.72
C ARG A 82 8.55 3.27 13.24
N ILE A 83 7.49 3.90 12.72
CA ILE A 83 7.46 4.39 11.33
C ILE A 83 8.60 5.39 11.07
N LEU A 84 8.86 6.31 12.01
CA LEU A 84 9.95 7.28 11.88
C LEU A 84 11.34 6.61 11.89
N ALA A 85 11.50 5.51 12.64
CA ALA A 85 12.74 4.75 12.69
C ALA A 85 12.96 3.88 11.45
N GLU A 86 11.92 3.21 10.94
CA GLU A 86 11.98 2.39 9.72
C GLU A 86 12.34 3.24 8.49
N ASN A 87 11.88 4.49 8.43
CA ASN A 87 12.21 5.44 7.37
C ASN A 87 13.53 6.20 7.58
N ASP A 88 14.27 5.93 8.67
CA ASP A 88 15.55 6.58 9.03
C ASP A 88 15.49 8.14 9.10
N ILE A 89 14.30 8.70 9.35
CA ILE A 89 14.03 10.16 9.24
C ILE A 89 14.88 10.96 10.23
N ARG A 90 14.98 10.49 11.47
CA ARG A 90 15.73 11.20 12.52
C ARG A 90 17.22 11.31 12.19
N ARG A 91 17.79 10.26 11.63
CA ARG A 91 19.18 10.24 11.21
C ARG A 91 19.41 11.14 10.02
N GLU A 92 18.49 11.13 9.05
CA GLU A 92 18.55 12.02 7.91
C GLU A 92 18.49 13.50 8.33
N LEU A 93 17.58 13.85 9.25
CA LEU A 93 17.52 15.20 9.80
C LEU A 93 18.85 15.62 10.43
N LYS A 94 19.44 14.76 11.27
CA LYS A 94 20.74 15.01 11.89
C LYS A 94 21.88 15.16 10.87
N LEU A 95 21.86 14.37 9.79
CA LEU A 95 22.84 14.48 8.71
C LEU A 95 22.65 15.75 7.86
N ARG A 96 21.43 16.29 7.81
CA ARG A 96 21.08 17.51 7.07
C ARG A 96 21.31 18.80 7.84
N GLU A 97 21.44 18.75 9.18
CA GLU A 97 21.73 19.93 10.02
C GLU A 97 22.98 20.70 9.57
N ARG A 98 23.97 20.02 8.99
CA ARG A 98 25.20 20.62 8.49
C ARG A 98 25.54 20.07 7.11
N TYR A 99 26.21 20.88 6.29
CA TYR A 99 26.69 20.44 4.99
C TYR A 99 27.79 19.37 5.13
N GLU A 100 27.55 18.20 4.54
CA GLU A 100 28.54 17.13 4.38
C GLU A 100 29.14 17.21 2.96
N LYS A 101 30.45 17.45 2.84
CA LYS A 101 31.15 17.44 1.55
C LYS A 101 30.96 16.08 0.85
N PRO A 102 30.81 16.03 -0.50
CA PRO A 102 30.54 14.78 -1.23
C PRO A 102 31.56 13.66 -1.00
N THR A 103 32.84 14.01 -0.79
CA THR A 103 33.90 13.04 -0.49
C THR A 103 33.67 12.35 0.86
N TYR A 104 33.32 13.11 1.91
CA TYR A 104 33.01 12.56 3.23
C TYR A 104 31.74 11.72 3.19
N LYS A 105 30.71 12.18 2.47
CA LYS A 105 29.47 11.41 2.24
C LYS A 105 29.75 10.05 1.59
N ARG A 106 30.58 10.00 0.54
CA ARG A 106 30.96 8.75 -0.12
C ARG A 106 31.73 7.81 0.82
N GLN A 107 32.68 8.33 1.59
CA GLN A 107 33.42 7.53 2.57
C GLN A 107 32.50 6.97 3.65
N ARG A 108 31.59 7.79 4.17
CA ARG A 108 30.59 7.39 5.17
C ARG A 108 29.70 6.26 4.63
N LEU A 109 29.08 6.44 3.47
CA LEU A 109 28.23 5.42 2.84
C LEU A 109 28.97 4.10 2.60
N ARG A 110 30.26 4.15 2.21
CA ARG A 110 31.10 2.96 2.05
C ARG A 110 31.31 2.23 3.37
N ARG A 111 31.67 2.94 4.45
CA ARG A 111 31.84 2.36 5.80
C ARG A 111 30.56 1.73 6.31
N GLU A 112 29.44 2.45 6.18
CA GLU A 112 28.11 1.98 6.61
C GLU A 112 27.67 0.74 5.82
N SER A 113 27.84 0.76 4.50
CA SER A 113 27.48 -0.38 3.64
C SER A 113 28.34 -1.61 3.97
N HIS A 114 29.63 -1.43 4.24
CA HIS A 114 30.52 -2.51 4.66
C HIS A 114 30.09 -3.09 6.02
N ALA A 115 29.85 -2.24 7.02
CA ALA A 115 29.40 -2.67 8.34
C ALA A 115 28.07 -3.42 8.28
N ARG A 116 27.12 -2.98 7.43
CA ARG A 116 25.85 -3.67 7.19
C ARG A 116 26.08 -5.07 6.61
N ARG A 117 26.86 -5.18 5.53
CA ARG A 117 27.17 -6.47 4.89
C ARG A 117 27.85 -7.43 5.86
N PHE A 118 28.82 -6.94 6.64
CA PHE A 118 29.52 -7.72 7.65
C PHE A 118 28.56 -8.24 8.73
N LYS A 119 27.71 -7.37 9.28
CA LYS A 119 26.68 -7.76 10.26
C LYS A 119 25.74 -8.83 9.71
N ASP A 120 25.28 -8.67 8.46
CA ASP A 120 24.37 -9.63 7.82
C ASP A 120 25.04 -10.98 7.56
N GLU A 121 26.35 -10.99 7.24
CA GLU A 121 27.12 -12.22 7.07
C GLU A 121 27.37 -12.93 8.39
N VAL A 122 27.80 -12.20 9.43
CA VAL A 122 27.97 -12.76 10.78
C VAL A 122 26.65 -13.34 11.28
N ARG A 123 25.53 -12.63 11.10
CA ARG A 123 24.20 -13.13 11.47
C ARG A 123 23.87 -14.45 10.76
N ARG A 124 24.15 -14.55 9.46
CA ARG A 124 23.91 -15.79 8.68
C ARG A 124 24.77 -16.96 9.18
N LYS A 125 26.06 -16.72 9.45
CA LYS A 125 26.98 -17.75 9.96
C LYS A 125 26.56 -18.24 11.35
N VAL A 126 26.24 -17.32 12.25
CA VAL A 126 25.76 -17.65 13.61
C VAL A 126 24.44 -18.42 13.55
N HIS A 127 23.50 -18.02 12.68
CA HIS A 127 22.25 -18.74 12.49
C HIS A 127 22.45 -20.17 11.97
N LEU A 128 23.43 -20.38 11.09
CA LEU A 128 23.80 -21.72 10.63
C LEU A 128 24.33 -22.57 11.78
N ILE A 129 25.22 -22.03 12.61
CA ILE A 129 25.75 -22.72 13.80
C ILE A 129 24.62 -23.12 14.74
N TYR A 130 23.68 -22.22 15.04
CA TYR A 130 22.51 -22.56 15.88
C TYR A 130 21.64 -23.67 15.27
N ARG A 131 21.51 -23.71 13.94
CA ARG A 131 20.78 -24.76 13.24
C ARG A 131 21.52 -26.12 13.35
N MET A 132 22.83 -26.13 13.17
CA MET A 132 23.66 -27.34 13.31
C MET A 132 23.64 -27.86 14.74
N SER A 133 23.79 -26.98 15.73
CA SER A 133 23.69 -27.32 17.14
C SER A 133 22.33 -27.92 17.50
N ARG A 134 21.22 -27.41 16.94
CA ARG A 134 19.89 -28.02 17.10
C ARG A 134 19.79 -29.42 16.50
N TRP A 135 20.58 -29.72 15.47
CA TRP A 135 20.66 -31.05 14.85
C TRP A 135 21.60 -32.02 15.58
N GLY A 136 22.32 -31.56 16.61
CA GLY A 136 23.28 -32.38 17.36
C GLY A 136 24.66 -32.52 16.71
N LEU A 137 25.00 -31.60 15.79
CA LEU A 137 26.32 -31.44 15.17
C LEU A 137 27.16 -30.38 15.89
#